data_AF-A0A9E2A1R5-F1
#
_entry.id   AF-A0A9E2A1R5-F1
#
_cell.length_a   1.000
_cell.length_b   1.000
_cell.length_c   1.000
_cell.angle_alpha   90.00
_cell.angle_beta   90.00
_cell.angle_gamma   90.00
#
_symmetry.space_group_name_H-M   'P 1'
#
loop_
_entity.id
_entity.type
_entity.pdbx_description
1 polymer ?
#
loop_
_entity_poly.entity_id
_entity_poly.type
_entity_poly.pdbx_seq_one_letter_code
_entity_poly.pdbx_strand_id
1 'polypeptide(L)' 'MNENQQSQLKELITKGKEQGFLTYAQVNDHLPDDIVDPEQIEDIINMINDMGISVHEVAPDADT' A
#
# COMPACT_ATOMS: atom_id res chain seq x y z
N MET A 1 9.73 6.36 17.00
CA MET A 1 9.39 6.35 15.56
C MET A 1 9.99 5.07 14.99
N ASN A 2 9.17 4.08 14.64
CA ASN A 2 9.64 2.76 14.25
C ASN A 2 10.19 2.82 12.82
N GLU A 3 11.51 2.74 12.67
CA GLU A 3 12.23 2.77 11.39
C GLU A 3 11.75 1.70 10.40
N ASN A 4 11.16 0.61 10.92
CA ASN A 4 10.53 -0.44 10.11
C ASN A 4 9.31 0.06 9.33
N GLN A 5 8.44 0.88 9.93
CA GLN A 5 7.22 1.36 9.25
C GLN A 5 7.57 2.23 8.04
N GLN A 6 8.60 3.09 8.18
CA GLN A 6 9.06 3.93 7.08
C GLN A 6 9.71 3.12 5.96
N SER A 7 10.43 2.05 6.29
CA SER A 7 11.08 1.18 5.31
C SER A 7 10.05 0.37 4.52
N GLN A 8 9.09 -0.25 5.21
CA GLN A 8 8.01 -1.02 4.59
C GLN A 8 7.13 -0.15 3.69
N LEU A 9 6.74 1.04 4.15
CA LEU A 9 5.96 1.97 3.34
C LEU A 9 6.74 2.40 2.09
N LYS A 10 8.04 2.66 2.21
CA LYS A 10 8.90 3.03 1.08
C LYS A 10 9.01 1.92 0.04
N GLU A 11 9.11 0.66 0.46
CA GLU A 11 9.09 -0.50 -0.44
C GLU A 11 7.76 -0.62 -1.17
N LEU A 12 6.67 -0.49 -0.41
CA LEU A 12 5.31 -0.52 -0.94
C LEU A 12 5.09 0.58 -2.01
N ILE A 13 5.49 1.82 -1.72
CA ILE A 13 5.44 2.95 -2.66
C ILE A 13 6.26 2.65 -3.91
N THR A 14 7.47 2.11 -3.75
CA THR A 14 8.35 1.82 -4.88
C THR A 14 7.69 0.82 -5.82
N LYS A 15 7.22 -0.31 -5.28
CA LYS A 15 6.51 -1.34 -6.04
C LYS A 15 5.24 -0.79 -6.69
N GLY A 16 4.46 -0.04 -5.92
CA GLY A 16 3.23 0.59 -6.39
C GLY A 16 3.45 1.58 -7.52
N LYS A 17 4.54 2.33 -7.47
CA LYS A 17 4.93 3.28 -8.51
C LYS A 17 5.44 2.59 -9.78
N GLU A 18 6.12 1.45 -9.64
CA GLU A 18 6.59 0.66 -10.79
C GLU A 18 5.43 0.04 -11.58
N GLN A 19 4.43 -0.52 -10.89
CA GLN A 19 3.27 -1.15 -11.53
C GLN A 19 2.09 -0.18 -11.76
N GLY A 20 2.12 1.01 -11.14
CA GLY A 20 1.09 2.06 -11.22
C GLY A 20 -0.09 1.88 -10.26
N PHE A 21 -0.12 0.79 -9.51
CA PHE A 21 -1.18 0.47 -8.55
C PHE A 21 -0.64 -0.38 -7.40
N LEU A 22 -1.40 -0.61 -6.35
CA LEU A 22 -1.13 -1.62 -5.31
C LEU A 22 -2.41 -2.39 -5.03
N THR A 23 -2.30 -3.59 -4.47
CA THR A 23 -3.48 -4.31 -3.98
C THR A 23 -3.64 -4.21 -2.48
N TYR A 24 -4.87 -4.28 -1.97
CA TYR A 24 -5.13 -4.29 -0.53
C TYR A 24 -4.34 -5.41 0.17
N ALA A 25 -4.21 -6.57 -0.47
CA ALA A 25 -3.37 -7.66 0.00
C ALA A 25 -1.88 -7.29 0.08
N GLN A 26 -1.34 -6.55 -0.91
CA GLN A 26 0.04 -6.08 -0.89
C GLN A 26 0.27 -5.05 0.21
N VAL A 27 -0.69 -4.14 0.42
CA VAL A 27 -0.67 -3.20 1.52
C VAL A 27 -0.67 -3.97 2.84
N ASN A 28 -1.64 -4.85 3.06
CA ASN A 28 -1.78 -5.64 4.28
C ASN A 28 -0.57 -6.55 4.57
N ASP A 29 0.08 -7.10 3.55
CA ASP A 29 1.27 -7.98 3.69
C ASP A 29 2.53 -7.21 4.12
N HIS A 30 2.66 -5.94 3.73
CA HIS A 30 3.79 -5.09 4.10
C HIS A 30 3.53 -4.25 5.34
N LEU A 31 2.32 -4.33 5.90
CA LEU A 31 1.98 -3.70 7.16
C LEU A 31 2.18 -4.69 8.30
N PRO A 32 2.81 -4.27 9.42
CA PRO A 32 2.96 -5.14 10.58
C PRO A 32 1.58 -5.46 11.17
N ASP A 33 1.44 -6.63 11.83
CA ASP A 33 0.22 -7.09 12.53
C ASP A 33 -0.35 -6.09 13.57
N ASP A 34 0.38 -5.02 13.90
CA ASP A 34 -0.09 -3.93 14.74
C ASP A 34 -1.03 -2.96 13.98
N ILE A 35 -0.93 -2.93 12.65
CA ILE A 35 -1.80 -2.18 11.73
C ILE A 35 -2.85 -3.14 11.17
N VAL A 36 -3.80 -3.52 12.01
CA VAL A 36 -4.96 -4.35 11.64
C VAL A 36 -6.26 -3.54 11.63
N ASP A 37 -6.22 -2.31 12.11
CA ASP A 37 -7.38 -1.45 12.14
C ASP A 37 -7.69 -0.93 10.74
N PRO A 38 -8.94 -1.08 10.26
CA PRO A 38 -9.34 -0.61 8.94
C PRO A 38 -9.08 0.89 8.77
N GLU A 39 -9.27 1.69 9.82
CA GLU A 39 -9.01 3.13 9.80
C GLU A 39 -7.53 3.46 9.50
N GLN A 40 -6.60 2.72 10.10
CA GLN A 40 -5.17 2.92 9.85
C GLN A 40 -4.79 2.50 8.42
N ILE A 41 -5.39 1.42 7.92
CA ILE A 41 -5.18 0.96 6.55
C ILE A 41 -5.71 2.00 5.56
N GLU A 42 -6.88 2.58 5.81
CA GLU A 42 -7.44 3.66 5.00
C GLU A 42 -6.54 4.90 4.97
N ASP A 43 -5.96 5.31 6.10
CA ASP A 43 -4.99 6.40 6.16
C ASP A 43 -3.77 6.14 5.25
N ILE A 44 -3.23 4.91 5.31
CA ILE A 44 -2.09 4.51 4.49
C ILE A 44 -2.46 4.47 3.00
N ILE A 45 -3.65 3.96 2.66
CA ILE A 45 -4.17 3.97 1.30
C ILE A 45 -4.29 5.41 0.79
N ASN A 46 -4.78 6.34 1.60
CA ASN A 46 -4.87 7.75 1.24
C ASN A 46 -3.49 8.36 1.00
N MET A 47 -2.49 8.04 1.84
CA MET A 47 -1.11 8.47 1.63
C MET A 47 -0.55 7.95 0.30
N ILE A 48 -0.79 6.68 -0.01
CA ILE A 48 -0.35 6.03 -1.26
C ILE A 48 -1.01 6.68 -2.49
N ASN A 49 -2.32 6.96 -2.41
CA ASN A 49 -3.06 7.64 -3.48
C ASN A 49 -2.55 9.07 -3.70
N ASP A 50 -2.21 9.81 -2.64
CA ASP A 50 -1.62 11.16 -2.74
C ASP A 50 -0.27 11.15 -3.48
N MET A 51 0.49 10.05 -3.35
CA MET A 51 1.73 9.83 -4.10
C MET A 51 1.50 9.38 -5.56
N GLY A 52 0.24 9.24 -6.00
CA GLY A 52 -0.13 8.90 -7.37
C GLY A 52 -0.19 7.39 -7.65
N ILE A 53 -0.37 6.57 -6.62
CA ILE A 53 -0.49 5.11 -6.74
C ILE A 53 -1.90 4.71 -6.32
N SER A 54 -2.66 4.07 -7.21
CA SER A 54 -4.02 3.63 -6.89
C SER A 54 -4.02 2.30 -6.15
N VAL A 55 -4.75 2.19 -5.04
CA VAL A 55 -4.91 0.91 -4.33
C VAL A 55 -6.21 0.25 -4.78
N HIS A 56 -6.12 -0.98 -5.25
CA HIS A 56 -7.26 -1.80 -5.67
C HIS A 56 -7.44 -2.99 -4.73
N GLU A 57 -8.67 -3.50 -4.57
CA GLU A 57 -8.90 -4.70 -3.76
C GLU A 57 -8.23 -5.94 -4.38
N VAL A 58 -8.27 -6.05 -5.71
CA VAL A 58 -7.63 -7.08 -6.52
C VAL A 58 -6.84 -6.38 -7.63
N ALA A 59 -5.71 -6.97 -8.04
CA ALA A 59 -4.95 -6.43 -9.16
C ALA A 59 -5.89 -6.33 -10.38
N PRO A 60 -6.07 -5.14 -10.99
CA PRO A 60 -6.79 -5.07 -12.25
C PRO A 60 -6.02 -5.93 -13.24
N ASP A 61 -6.64 -6.98 -13.78
CA ASP A 61 -6.06 -7.78 -14.85
C ASP A 61 -5.51 -6.80 -15.91
N ALA A 62 -4.22 -6.87 -16.18
CA ALA A 62 -3.50 -5.93 -17.06
C ALA A 62 -3.87 -6.08 -18.55
N ASP A 63 -5.08 -6.56 -18.87
CA ASP A 63 -5.52 -6.88 -20.22
C ASP A 63 -7.03 -6.60 -20.39
N THR A 64 -7.32 -5.39 -20.88
CA THR A 64 -8.31 -5.17 -21.96
C THR A 64 -7.79 -4.09 -22.89
#